data_AF-A0A4Q5NT99-F1
#
_entry.id   AF-A0A4Q5NT99-F1
#
_cell.length_a   1.000
_cell.length_b   1.000
_cell.length_c   1.000
_cell.angle_alpha   90.00
_cell.angle_beta   90.00
_cell.angle_gamma   90.00
#
_symmetry.space_group_name_H-M   'P 1'
#
loop_
_entity.id
_entity.type
_entity.pdbx_description
1 polymer ?
#
loop_
_entity_poly.entity_id
_entity_poly.type
_entity_poly.pdbx_seq_one_letter_code
_entity_poly.pdbx_strand_id
1 'polypeptide(L)'
;MNTLSEAAGVFNTPSENGADLFTLESDTTRLGNREHVITTKAYPFALALFEETLNIDIEPGFSTCKGSFVVEFIATDADCQEAIQLALTKGVKA
;
A
#
# COMPACT_ATOMS: atom_id res chain seq x y z
N MET A 1 -26.13 -10.97 -23.35
CA MET A 1 -25.83 -9.53 -23.46
C MET A 1 -24.95 -9.13 -22.29
N ASN A 2 -23.70 -8.83 -22.63
CA ASN A 2 -22.64 -8.12 -21.90
C ASN A 2 -22.32 -8.47 -20.44
N THR A 3 -21.39 -9.42 -20.26
CA THR A 3 -20.45 -9.47 -19.12
C THR A 3 -19.19 -8.67 -19.50
N LEU A 4 -19.12 -7.41 -19.06
CA LEU A 4 -17.89 -6.60 -19.05
C LEU A 4 -17.21 -6.89 -17.70
N SER A 5 -16.09 -7.62 -17.71
CA SER A 5 -14.73 -7.06 -17.66
C SER A 5 -14.47 -6.28 -16.38
N GLU A 6 -13.98 -6.98 -15.36
CA GLU A 6 -13.12 -6.43 -14.31
C GLU A 6 -12.15 -7.55 -13.93
N ALA A 7 -11.11 -7.69 -14.74
CA ALA A 7 -9.90 -8.37 -14.30
C ALA A 7 -9.27 -7.44 -13.25
N ALA A 8 -9.65 -7.62 -11.98
CA ALA A 8 -8.88 -7.11 -10.86
C ALA A 8 -7.46 -7.66 -11.04
N GLY A 9 -6.56 -6.78 -11.48
CA GLY A 9 -5.16 -7.10 -11.66
C GLY A 9 -4.55 -7.34 -10.29
N VAL A 10 -4.67 -8.56 -9.78
CA VAL A 10 -3.85 -9.04 -8.67
C VAL A 10 -2.43 -9.08 -9.20
N PHE A 11 -1.72 -7.97 -9.07
CA PHE A 11 -0.31 -7.87 -9.40
C PHE A 11 0.47 -8.61 -8.31
N ASN A 12 0.37 -9.94 -8.32
CA ASN A 12 1.31 -10.81 -7.63
C ASN A 12 2.62 -10.73 -8.40
N THR A 13 3.45 -9.75 -8.10
CA THR A 13 4.88 -9.85 -8.38
C THR A 13 5.52 -10.67 -7.27
N PRO A 14 5.89 -11.94 -7.50
CA PRO A 14 6.81 -12.61 -6.60
C PRO A 14 8.19 -11.97 -6.79
N SER A 15 8.54 -10.99 -5.96
CA SER A 15 9.90 -10.45 -5.92
C SER A 15 10.79 -11.36 -5.08
N GLU A 16 11.53 -12.22 -5.76
CA GLU A 16 12.69 -12.92 -5.22
C GLU A 16 13.61 -11.88 -4.56
N ASN A 17 13.81 -11.98 -3.24
CA ASN A 17 14.67 -11.17 -2.33
C ASN A 17 14.01 -10.19 -1.31
N GLY A 18 12.68 -10.16 -1.15
CA GLY A 18 12.06 -9.36 -0.06
C GLY A 18 10.59 -9.65 0.28
N ALA A 19 10.03 -10.73 -0.27
CA ALA A 19 8.59 -10.95 -0.44
C ALA A 19 7.71 -11.19 0.82
N ASP A 20 8.22 -11.03 2.05
CA ASP A 20 7.45 -11.34 3.27
C ASP A 20 7.13 -10.14 4.17
N LEU A 21 7.58 -8.93 3.82
CA LEU A 21 7.38 -7.78 4.71
C LEU A 21 5.95 -7.22 4.63
N PHE A 22 5.37 -7.13 3.43
CA PHE A 22 4.04 -6.58 3.22
C PHE A 22 3.37 -7.11 1.95
N THR A 23 2.05 -7.00 1.88
CA THR A 23 1.26 -7.14 0.65
C THR A 23 0.77 -5.78 0.20
N LEU A 24 0.74 -5.54 -1.12
CA LEU A 24 0.21 -4.32 -1.74
C LEU A 24 -0.94 -4.71 -2.66
N GLU A 25 -2.11 -4.12 -2.42
CA GLU A 25 -3.27 -4.17 -3.28
C GLU A 25 -3.52 -2.76 -3.83
N SER A 26 -3.94 -2.64 -5.08
CA SER A 26 -4.15 -1.33 -5.69
C SER A 26 -5.31 -1.36 -6.66
N ASP A 27 -6.27 -0.49 -6.43
CA ASP A 27 -7.51 -0.41 -7.21
C ASP A 27 -7.77 1.02 -7.67
N THR A 28 -8.68 1.17 -8.63
CA THR A 28 -9.08 2.49 -9.11
C THR A 28 -10.50 2.74 -8.63
N THR A 29 -10.63 3.66 -7.70
CA THR A 29 -11.94 4.07 -7.15
C THR A 29 -12.87 4.52 -8.27
N ARG A 30 -14.18 4.49 -8.01
CA ARG A 30 -15.22 4.95 -8.96
C ARG A 30 -15.05 6.40 -9.41
N LEU A 31 -14.31 7.20 -8.65
CA LEU A 31 -14.01 8.60 -8.95
C LEU A 31 -12.76 8.77 -9.82
N GLY A 32 -12.08 7.67 -10.20
CA GLY A 32 -10.88 7.67 -11.02
C GLY A 32 -9.57 7.84 -10.25
N ASN A 33 -9.63 7.90 -8.92
CA ASN A 33 -8.44 7.97 -8.08
C ASN A 33 -7.85 6.57 -7.86
N ARG A 34 -6.53 6.50 -7.80
CA ARG A 34 -5.78 5.26 -7.56
C ARG A 34 -5.58 5.07 -6.06
N GLU A 35 -6.19 4.02 -5.51
CA GLU A 35 -6.14 3.65 -4.10
C GLU A 35 -5.13 2.52 -3.92
N HIS A 36 -4.34 2.60 -2.86
CA HIS A 36 -3.36 1.59 -2.48
C HIS A 36 -3.64 1.13 -1.04
N VAL A 37 -3.64 -0.18 -0.84
CA VAL A 37 -3.80 -0.81 0.47
C VAL A 37 -2.58 -1.68 0.73
N ILE A 38 -1.84 -1.35 1.77
CA ILE A 38 -0.64 -2.08 2.19
C ILE A 38 -0.91 -2.77 3.51
N THR A 39 -0.74 -4.09 3.56
CA THR A 39 -0.88 -4.89 4.78
C THR A 39 0.47 -5.45 5.19
N THR A 40 0.85 -5.28 6.46
CA THR A 40 2.15 -5.73 6.99
C THR A 40 2.04 -6.16 8.46
N LYS A 41 2.93 -7.03 8.92
CA LYS A 41 3.09 -7.33 10.36
C LYS A 41 4.13 -6.45 11.05
N ALA A 42 4.91 -5.68 10.28
CA ALA A 42 5.99 -4.86 10.79
C ALA A 42 5.47 -3.48 11.19
N TYR A 43 5.20 -3.28 12.49
CA TYR A 43 4.74 -2.00 13.02
C TYR A 43 5.63 -0.80 12.64
N PRO A 44 6.99 -0.87 12.74
CA PRO A 44 7.84 0.25 12.37
C PRO A 44 7.74 0.64 10.89
N PHE A 45 7.57 -0.35 10.02
CA PHE A 45 7.34 -0.12 8.60
C PHE A 45 5.96 0.50 8.35
N ALA A 46 4.91 -0.03 8.98
CA ALA A 46 3.55 0.49 8.83
C ALA A 46 3.44 1.95 9.29
N LEU A 47 4.06 2.28 10.43
CA LEU A 47 4.07 3.64 10.97
C LEU A 47 4.85 4.58 10.05
N ALA A 48 6.06 4.20 9.64
CA ALA A 48 6.86 5.01 8.72
C ALA A 48 6.14 5.24 7.38
N LEU A 49 5.47 4.21 6.86
CA LEU A 49 4.66 4.30 5.66
C LEU A 49 3.50 5.29 5.84
N PHE A 50 2.76 5.19 6.95
CA PHE A 50 1.67 6.13 7.24
C PHE A 50 2.15 7.58 7.35
N GLU A 51 3.34 7.81 7.92
CA GLU A 51 3.95 9.14 7.96
C GLU A 51 4.26 9.67 6.55
N GLU A 52 4.71 8.81 5.63
CA GLU A 52 4.94 9.23 4.24
C GLU A 52 3.63 9.53 3.51
N THR A 53 2.58 8.73 3.74
CA THR A 53 1.30 8.91 3.04
C THR A 53 0.59 10.20 3.43
N LEU A 54 0.81 10.74 4.63
CA LEU A 54 0.31 12.05 5.05
C LEU A 54 0.83 13.23 4.18
N ASN A 55 1.90 13.03 3.41
CA ASN A 55 2.42 14.04 2.48
C ASN A 55 1.84 13.89 1.05
N ILE A 56 1.14 12.80 0.78
CA ILE A 56 0.64 12.42 -0.56
C ILE A 56 -0.88 12.50 -0.60
N ASP A 57 -1.52 11.95 0.43
CA ASP A 57 -2.97 11.88 0.58
C ASP A 57 -3.43 12.78 1.75
N ILE A 58 -4.60 13.38 1.60
CA ILE A 58 -5.20 14.27 2.61
C ILE A 58 -5.87 13.44 3.72
N GLU A 59 -6.37 12.24 3.39
CA GLU A 59 -7.09 11.38 4.33
C GLU A 59 -6.61 9.92 4.27
N PRO A 60 -5.30 9.63 4.52
CA PRO A 60 -4.83 8.26 4.59
C PRO A 60 -5.42 7.56 5.82
N GLY A 61 -5.71 6.27 5.68
CA GLY A 61 -6.19 5.42 6.76
C GLY A 61 -5.07 4.57 7.37
N PHE A 62 -5.14 4.38 8.68
CA PHE A 62 -4.31 3.44 9.42
C PHE A 62 -5.18 2.57 10.32
N SER A 63 -5.15 1.27 10.07
CA SER A 63 -5.98 0.29 10.76
C SER A 63 -5.18 -0.93 11.20
N THR A 64 -5.69 -1.65 12.20
CA THR A 64 -5.11 -2.93 12.65
C THR A 64 -6.12 -4.05 12.46
N CYS A 65 -5.73 -5.14 11.80
CA CYS A 65 -6.58 -6.31 11.57
C CYS A 65 -5.80 -7.59 11.88
N LYS A 66 -6.29 -8.38 12.85
CA LYS A 66 -5.75 -9.72 13.20
C LYS A 66 -4.22 -9.77 13.36
N GLY A 67 -3.63 -8.78 14.01
CA GLY A 67 -2.17 -8.71 14.24
C GLY A 67 -1.36 -8.23 13.04
N SER A 68 -2.02 -7.69 12.01
CA SER A 68 -1.40 -6.95 10.92
C SER A 68 -1.85 -5.48 10.96
N PHE A 69 -1.02 -4.62 10.41
CA PHE A 69 -1.27 -3.20 10.20
C PHE A 69 -1.64 -3.00 8.74
N VAL A 70 -2.63 -2.15 8.50
CA VAL A 70 -3.16 -1.82 7.18
C VAL A 70 -3.04 -0.32 7.00
N VAL A 71 -2.39 0.10 5.91
CA VAL A 71 -2.29 1.51 5.50
C VAL A 71 -2.99 1.65 4.16
N GLU A 72 -3.99 2.53 4.10
CA GLU A 72 -4.79 2.80 2.90
C GLU A 72 -4.63 4.28 2.52
N PHE A 73 -4.40 4.57 1.25
CA PHE A 73 -4.20 5.95 0.78
C PHE A 73 -4.39 6.07 -0.74
N ILE A 74 -4.71 7.28 -1.19
CA ILE A 74 -4.81 7.64 -2.61
C ILE A 74 -3.49 8.25 -3.08
N ALA A 75 -2.89 7.68 -4.12
CA ALA A 75 -1.62 8.15 -4.68
C ALA A 75 -1.44 7.69 -6.13
N THR A 76 -0.51 8.29 -6.88
CA THR A 76 -0.09 7.65 -8.14
C THR A 76 0.73 6.40 -7.83
N ASP A 77 0.81 5.45 -8.77
CA ASP A 77 1.64 4.25 -8.59
C ASP A 77 3.13 4.61 -8.33
N ALA A 78 3.61 5.76 -8.85
CA ALA A 78 4.97 6.23 -8.60
C ALA A 78 5.17 6.74 -7.16
N ASP A 79 4.24 7.57 -6.67
CA ASP A 79 4.27 8.10 -5.30
C ASP A 79 4.13 6.96 -4.27
N CYS A 80 3.29 5.95 -4.57
CA CYS A 80 3.16 4.75 -3.74
C CYS A 80 4.50 3.99 -3.62
N GLN A 81 5.19 3.78 -4.74
CA GLN A 81 6.50 3.12 -4.71
C GLN A 81 7.55 3.94 -3.95
N GLU A 82 7.57 5.26 -4.10
CA GLU A 82 8.47 6.14 -3.35
C GLU A 82 8.21 6.07 -1.85
N ALA A 83 6.94 6.16 -1.43
CA ALA A 83 6.53 6.04 -0.02
C ALA A 83 6.96 4.70 0.59
N ILE A 84 6.80 3.60 -0.14
CA ILE A 84 7.28 2.27 0.28
C ILE A 84 8.81 2.27 0.47
N GLN A 85 9.57 2.79 -0.50
CA GLN A 85 11.04 2.80 -0.42
C GLN A 85 11.55 3.66 0.76
N LEU A 86 10.93 4.81 1.00
CA LEU A 86 11.25 5.67 2.14
C LEU A 86 10.90 5.00 3.46
N ALA A 87 9.71 4.37 3.56
CA ALA A 87 9.29 3.63 4.74
C ALA A 87 10.20 2.44 5.05
N LEU A 88 10.66 1.70 4.03
CA LEU A 88 11.65 0.62 4.20
C LEU A 88 12.98 1.15 4.77
N THR A 89 13.42 2.31 4.30
CA THR A 89 14.67 2.93 4.77
C THR A 89 14.57 3.42 6.22
N LYS A 90 13.40 3.92 6.62
CA LYS A 90 13.13 4.43 7.98
C LYS A 90 12.84 3.29 8.97
N GLY A 91 12.01 2.32 8.58
CA GLY A 91 11.54 1.23 9.44
C GLY A 91 12.61 0.18 9.81
N VAL A 92 13.71 0.08 9.05
CA VAL A 92 14.85 -0.79 9.38
C VAL A 92 15.78 -0.17 10.44
N LYS A 93 15.67 1.15 10.71
CA LYS A 93 16.52 1.88 11.64
C LYS A 93 15.96 2.02 13.07
N ALA A 94 14.80 1.44 13.36
CA ALA A 94 14.13 1.54 14.66
C ALA A 94 14.59 0.46 15.66
#